data_AF-A0A147J346-F1
#
_entry.id   AF-A0A147J346-F1
#
_cell.length_a   1.000
_cell.length_b   1.000
_cell.length_c   1.000
_cell.angle_alpha   90.00
_cell.angle_beta   90.00
_cell.angle_gamma   90.00
#
_symmetry.space_group_name_H-M   'P 1'
#
loop_
_entity.id
_entity.type
_entity.pdbx_description
1 polymer ?
#
loop_
_entity_poly.entity_id
_entity_poly.type
_entity_poly.pdbx_seq_one_letter_code
_entity_poly.pdbx_strand_id
1 'polypeptide(L)'
;MTPQQVLPAGSGGPVARDMAALEPLKTVKSRWPAIIGSVLTLAMVVGLGHELLGRGLVGLSHSVPTNPLFYVVFFGLYMALPIGDYIIFRRLWGIPFSGMAALIRKRIANEVAFSYSGEAYFYAWARANAKMVAAPFGAVKDVGILSAIAGNAITLLMIGLALPVGRELLTAEQLHLVWGSIAIVMATSLPFLIFSRRVFSLDRKTLWWIFMVHCVRLIANSLLVALAWHYGMPSVSLGMWLFLSAARLLVSRLPLVPNKDLLFANFAILLIGQDQELSELIAFTAALTLLVHVVLIAGFGVTALVRKVRA
;
A
#
# COMPACT_ATOMS: atom_id res chain seq x y z
N MET A 1 -58.21 -6.16 65.39
CA MET A 1 -58.42 -5.66 64.02
C MET A 1 -57.56 -4.41 63.90
N THR A 2 -56.46 -4.29 63.16
CA THR A 2 -55.85 -5.00 62.03
C THR A 2 -54.32 -4.77 62.07
N PRO A 3 -53.48 -5.64 61.49
CA PRO A 3 -52.03 -5.66 61.70
C PRO A 3 -51.26 -4.71 60.75
N GLN A 4 -50.17 -4.11 61.24
CA GLN A 4 -49.19 -3.40 60.43
C GLN A 4 -48.48 -4.39 59.48
N GLN A 5 -48.74 -4.25 58.19
CA GLN A 5 -48.05 -4.98 57.13
C GLN A 5 -46.60 -4.49 57.00
N VAL A 6 -45.67 -5.38 57.28
CA VAL A 6 -44.27 -5.29 56.87
C VAL A 6 -44.22 -5.37 55.35
N LEU A 7 -43.78 -4.30 54.69
CA LEU A 7 -43.47 -4.32 53.26
C LEU A 7 -42.26 -5.24 53.03
N PRO A 8 -42.33 -6.26 52.15
CA PRO A 8 -41.16 -7.05 51.82
C PRO A 8 -40.21 -6.21 50.97
N ALA A 9 -38.92 -6.24 51.32
CA ALA A 9 -37.84 -5.68 50.54
C ALA A 9 -37.95 -6.17 49.09
N GLY A 10 -38.00 -5.24 48.15
CA GLY A 10 -38.10 -5.52 46.72
C GLY A 10 -37.02 -6.49 46.28
N SER A 11 -37.45 -7.69 45.91
CA SER A 11 -36.65 -8.67 45.20
C SER A 11 -36.25 -8.08 43.85
N GLY A 12 -35.02 -7.59 43.76
CA GLY A 12 -34.38 -7.27 42.48
C GLY A 12 -34.53 -8.47 41.55
N GLY A 13 -35.25 -8.27 40.44
CA GLY A 13 -35.58 -9.32 39.49
C GLY A 13 -34.31 -10.01 38.93
N PRO A 14 -34.45 -11.19 38.29
CA PRO A 14 -33.33 -11.97 37.79
C PRO A 14 -32.38 -11.16 36.88
N VAL A 15 -32.92 -10.18 36.16
CA VAL A 15 -32.20 -9.26 35.28
C VAL A 15 -31.17 -8.39 36.02
N ALA A 16 -31.45 -7.99 37.27
CA ALA A 16 -30.53 -7.17 38.06
C ALA A 16 -29.33 -7.97 38.61
N ARG A 17 -29.49 -9.30 38.79
CA ARG A 17 -28.38 -10.19 39.19
C ARG A 17 -27.47 -10.55 38.02
N ASP A 18 -28.00 -10.61 36.80
CA ASP A 18 -27.21 -10.89 35.59
C ASP A 18 -26.30 -9.71 35.17
N MET A 19 -26.66 -8.46 35.51
CA MET A 19 -25.79 -7.30 35.22
C MET A 19 -24.61 -7.17 36.17
N ALA A 20 -24.64 -7.82 37.33
CA ALA A 20 -23.52 -7.88 38.27
C ALA A 20 -22.50 -8.99 37.93
N ALA A 21 -22.85 -9.91 37.02
CA ALA A 21 -22.00 -11.02 36.58
C ALA A 21 -21.12 -10.68 35.35
N LEU A 22 -21.24 -9.48 34.80
CA LEU A 22 -20.32 -8.96 33.78
C LEU A 22 -19.06 -8.44 34.47
N GLU A 23 -18.26 -9.36 35.04
CA GLU A 23 -16.86 -9.05 35.31
C GLU A 23 -16.25 -8.53 34.01
N PRO A 24 -15.60 -7.35 34.01
CA PRO A 24 -14.92 -6.86 32.83
C PRO A 24 -13.83 -7.88 32.51
N LEU A 25 -14.05 -8.64 31.42
CA LEU A 25 -13.09 -9.60 30.90
C LEU A 25 -11.72 -8.96 30.99
N LYS A 26 -10.86 -9.49 31.87
CA LYS A 26 -9.48 -9.04 32.03
C LYS A 26 -8.91 -8.92 30.64
N THR A 27 -8.73 -7.69 30.17
CA THR A 27 -8.11 -7.46 28.87
C THR A 27 -6.71 -8.01 29.01
N VAL A 28 -6.49 -9.22 28.50
CA VAL A 28 -5.16 -9.81 28.44
C VAL A 28 -4.32 -8.75 27.75
N LYS A 29 -3.41 -8.12 28.51
CA LYS A 29 -2.41 -7.17 28.00
C LYS A 29 -1.49 -7.98 27.09
N SER A 30 -2.01 -8.26 25.90
CA SER A 30 -1.39 -9.11 24.93
C SER A 30 -0.09 -8.43 24.52
N ARG A 31 1.04 -9.06 24.84
CA ARG A 31 2.37 -8.59 24.42
C ARG A 31 2.59 -8.79 22.92
N TRP A 32 1.70 -9.53 22.24
CA TRP A 32 1.79 -9.86 20.83
C TRP A 32 1.91 -8.65 19.89
N PRO A 33 1.14 -7.56 20.03
CA PRO A 33 1.33 -6.37 19.19
C PRO A 33 2.71 -5.73 19.36
N ALA A 34 3.28 -5.76 20.58
CA ALA A 34 4.62 -5.24 20.85
C ALA A 34 5.71 -6.16 20.28
N ILE A 35 5.55 -7.48 20.38
CA ILE A 35 6.46 -8.46 19.80
C ILE A 35 6.45 -8.35 18.26
N ILE A 36 5.27 -8.36 17.64
CA ILE A 36 5.11 -8.21 16.18
C ILE A 36 5.72 -6.89 15.72
N GLY A 37 5.46 -5.79 16.43
CA GLY A 37 6.06 -4.50 16.12
C GLY A 37 7.59 -4.50 16.22
N SER A 38 8.15 -5.19 17.22
CA SER A 38 9.60 -5.27 17.43
C SER A 38 10.28 -6.15 16.38
N VAL A 39 9.73 -7.34 16.10
CA VAL A 39 10.21 -8.25 15.06
C VAL A 39 10.16 -7.57 13.69
N LEU A 40 9.07 -6.88 13.37
CA LEU A 40 8.98 -6.19 12.09
C LEU A 40 9.95 -5.01 12.01
N THR A 41 10.13 -4.24 13.08
CA THR A 41 11.13 -3.16 13.10
C THR A 41 12.52 -3.71 12.85
N LEU A 42 12.87 -4.85 13.47
CA LEU A 42 14.14 -5.52 13.22
C LEU A 42 14.24 -5.98 11.77
N ALA A 43 13.20 -6.60 11.22
CA ALA A 43 13.16 -7.02 9.82
C ALA A 43 13.31 -5.83 8.86
N MET A 44 12.72 -4.67 9.18
CA MET A 44 12.87 -3.45 8.40
C MET A 44 14.31 -2.93 8.42
N VAL A 45 14.96 -2.93 9.59
CA VAL A 45 16.37 -2.52 9.73
C VAL A 45 17.31 -3.47 9.00
N VAL A 46 17.09 -4.79 9.12
CA VAL A 46 17.88 -5.81 8.42
C VAL A 46 17.68 -5.71 6.91
N GLY A 47 16.43 -5.56 6.45
CA GLY A 47 16.08 -5.37 5.04
C GLY A 47 16.74 -4.14 4.44
N LEU A 48 16.65 -2.99 5.15
CA LEU A 48 17.37 -1.78 4.77
C LEU A 48 18.89 -1.97 4.74
N GLY A 49 19.46 -2.63 5.76
CA GLY A 49 20.89 -2.90 5.82
C GLY A 49 21.36 -3.74 4.64
N HIS A 50 20.58 -4.77 4.27
CA HIS A 50 20.86 -5.60 3.10
C HIS A 50 20.78 -4.80 1.79
N GLU A 51 19.76 -3.96 1.61
CA GLU A 51 19.65 -3.09 0.42
C GLU A 51 20.79 -2.08 0.33
N LEU A 52 21.18 -1.48 1.45
CA LEU A 52 22.31 -0.55 1.54
C LEU A 52 23.66 -1.23 1.27
N LEU A 53 23.89 -2.45 1.78
CA LEU A 53 25.14 -3.17 1.58
C LEU A 53 25.26 -3.77 0.17
N GLY A 54 24.13 -4.19 -0.42
CA GLY A 54 24.13 -4.81 -1.75
C GLY A 54 24.15 -3.81 -2.91
N ARG A 55 23.28 -2.80 -2.88
CA ARG A 55 23.11 -1.83 -3.98
C ARG A 55 23.70 -0.45 -3.67
N GLY A 56 23.95 -0.15 -2.39
CA GLY A 56 24.54 1.11 -1.96
C GLY A 56 23.70 2.34 -2.30
N LEU A 57 24.19 3.50 -1.86
CA LEU A 57 23.74 4.80 -2.36
C LEU A 57 24.50 5.21 -3.62
N VAL A 58 25.10 4.24 -4.34
CA VAL A 58 25.93 4.48 -5.54
C VAL A 58 25.14 5.20 -6.62
N GLY A 59 23.83 4.95 -6.72
CA GLY A 59 22.95 5.68 -7.64
C GLY A 59 22.85 7.19 -7.35
N LEU A 60 23.18 7.65 -6.13
CA LEU A 60 23.15 9.08 -5.78
C LEU A 60 24.37 9.87 -6.27
N SER A 61 25.49 9.23 -6.61
CA SER A 61 26.74 9.93 -6.96
C SER A 61 26.90 10.24 -8.44
N HIS A 62 26.11 9.62 -9.32
CA HIS A 62 26.34 9.70 -10.77
C HIS A 62 25.35 10.58 -11.53
N SER A 63 24.08 10.69 -11.10
CA SER A 63 23.04 11.43 -11.83
C SER A 63 22.00 12.06 -10.91
N VAL A 64 22.34 13.21 -10.33
CA VAL A 64 21.43 13.99 -9.47
C VAL A 64 20.59 14.93 -10.34
N PRO A 65 19.25 14.80 -10.37
CA PRO A 65 18.39 15.72 -11.13
C PRO A 65 18.57 17.16 -10.65
N THR A 66 18.89 18.07 -11.55
CA THR A 66 19.17 19.48 -11.23
C THR A 66 17.90 20.30 -10.99
N ASN A 67 16.75 19.85 -11.50
CA ASN A 67 15.49 20.56 -11.39
C ASN A 67 14.82 20.33 -10.01
N PRO A 68 14.58 21.38 -9.19
CA PRO A 68 13.96 21.23 -7.88
C PRO A 68 12.55 20.62 -7.92
N LEU A 69 11.82 20.79 -9.03
CA LEU A 69 10.48 20.21 -9.22
C LEU A 69 10.51 18.68 -9.22
N PHE A 70 11.63 18.06 -9.62
CA PHE A 70 11.82 16.62 -9.52
C PHE A 70 11.56 16.14 -8.09
N TYR A 71 12.13 16.81 -7.09
CA TYR A 71 12.02 16.42 -5.68
C TYR A 71 10.61 16.64 -5.11
N VAL A 72 9.91 17.69 -5.58
CA VAL A 72 8.51 17.94 -5.22
C VAL A 72 7.62 16.82 -5.77
N VAL A 73 7.79 16.46 -7.03
CA VAL A 73 7.05 15.36 -7.66
C VAL A 73 7.41 14.03 -7.03
N PHE A 74 8.69 13.79 -6.75
CA PHE A 74 9.17 12.59 -6.05
C PHE A 74 8.54 12.49 -4.65
N PHE A 75 8.44 13.58 -3.90
CA PHE A 75 7.74 13.59 -2.62
C PHE A 75 6.26 13.22 -2.79
N GLY A 76 5.59 13.80 -3.79
CA GLY A 76 4.21 13.43 -4.14
C GLY A 76 4.07 11.96 -4.49
N LEU A 77 4.99 11.42 -5.30
CA LEU A 77 5.05 10.01 -5.68
C LEU A 77 5.26 9.11 -4.46
N TYR A 78 6.17 9.51 -3.56
CA TYR A 78 6.46 8.80 -2.33
C TYR A 78 5.25 8.81 -1.36
N MET A 79 4.52 9.92 -1.30
CA MET A 79 3.37 10.07 -0.43
C MET A 79 2.06 9.56 -1.03
N ALA A 80 1.98 9.31 -2.34
CA ALA A 80 0.74 8.86 -3.01
C ALA A 80 0.15 7.60 -2.36
N LEU A 81 0.99 6.62 -2.02
CA LEU A 81 0.55 5.39 -1.37
C LEU A 81 0.07 5.62 0.08
N PRO A 82 0.87 6.23 0.98
CA PRO A 82 0.41 6.59 2.33
C PRO A 82 -0.82 7.48 2.36
N ILE A 83 -0.92 8.48 1.48
CA ILE A 83 -2.06 9.39 1.38
C ILE A 83 -3.32 8.64 0.97
N GLY A 84 -3.24 7.77 -0.05
CA GLY A 84 -4.40 6.98 -0.48
C GLY A 84 -4.93 6.08 0.63
N ASP A 85 -4.03 5.38 1.34
CA ASP A 85 -4.42 4.56 2.48
C ASP A 85 -4.96 5.42 3.64
N TYR A 86 -4.38 6.61 3.87
CA TYR A 86 -4.85 7.52 4.91
C TYR A 86 -6.26 8.00 4.63
N ILE A 87 -6.57 8.40 3.40
CA ILE A 87 -7.93 8.80 3.00
C ILE A 87 -8.93 7.67 3.32
N ILE A 88 -8.57 6.42 2.99
CA ILE A 88 -9.40 5.25 3.25
C ILE A 88 -9.61 5.02 4.75
N PHE A 89 -8.53 4.85 5.51
CA PHE A 89 -8.62 4.51 6.93
C PHE A 89 -9.08 5.68 7.81
N ARG A 90 -8.92 6.93 7.36
CA ARG A 90 -9.52 8.12 7.98
C ARG A 90 -11.04 8.04 7.89
N ARG A 91 -11.60 7.62 6.75
CA ARG A 91 -13.05 7.44 6.60
C ARG A 91 -13.56 6.21 7.36
N LEU A 92 -12.83 5.09 7.32
CA LEU A 92 -13.26 3.85 7.95
C LEU A 92 -13.20 3.90 9.48
N TRP A 93 -12.15 4.49 10.05
CA TRP A 93 -11.85 4.41 11.48
C TRP A 93 -11.62 5.77 12.15
N GLY A 94 -11.68 6.88 11.41
CA GLY A 94 -11.45 8.21 11.99
C GLY A 94 -10.01 8.42 12.47
N ILE A 95 -9.01 7.68 11.93
CA ILE A 95 -7.63 7.74 12.43
C ILE A 95 -7.09 9.19 12.41
N PRO A 96 -6.44 9.66 13.48
CA PRO A 96 -5.81 10.99 13.50
C PRO A 96 -4.67 11.08 12.48
N PHE A 97 -4.18 12.30 12.20
CA PHE A 97 -3.05 12.51 11.29
C PHE A 97 -1.77 11.76 11.72
N SER A 98 -1.60 11.47 13.01
CA SER A 98 -0.52 10.61 13.50
C SER A 98 -0.56 9.18 12.93
N GLY A 99 -1.71 8.74 12.41
CA GLY A 99 -1.84 7.48 11.65
C GLY A 99 -1.07 7.48 10.33
N MET A 100 -0.70 8.65 9.79
CA MET A 100 0.19 8.75 8.64
C MET A 100 1.55 8.09 8.91
N ALA A 101 2.10 8.26 10.11
CA ALA A 101 3.36 7.61 10.49
C ALA A 101 3.25 6.07 10.47
N ALA A 102 2.10 5.52 10.88
CA ALA A 102 1.86 4.09 10.81
C ALA A 102 1.71 3.59 9.37
N LEU A 103 1.09 4.39 8.49
CA LEU A 103 0.95 4.07 7.07
C LEU A 103 2.28 4.17 6.31
N ILE A 104 3.13 5.12 6.66
CA ILE A 104 4.50 5.20 6.16
C ILE A 104 5.27 3.95 6.59
N ARG A 105 5.22 3.55 7.87
CA ARG A 105 5.86 2.30 8.32
C ARG A 105 5.31 1.06 7.62
N LYS A 106 3.98 1.02 7.38
CA LYS A 106 3.35 -0.03 6.57
C LYS A 106 3.98 -0.10 5.18
N ARG A 107 4.14 1.03 4.49
CA ARG A 107 4.81 1.08 3.17
C ARG A 107 6.23 0.51 3.28
N ILE A 108 7.03 1.04 4.21
CA ILE A 108 8.44 0.66 4.30
C ILE A 108 8.56 -0.85 4.60
N ALA A 109 7.75 -1.38 5.51
CA ALA A 109 7.71 -2.82 5.80
C ALA A 109 7.40 -3.67 4.57
N ASN A 110 6.45 -3.25 3.75
CA ASN A 110 6.09 -3.96 2.51
C ASN A 110 7.20 -3.90 1.46
N GLU A 111 8.04 -2.87 1.47
CA GLU A 111 9.09 -2.68 0.49
C GLU A 111 10.39 -3.38 0.90
N VAL A 112 10.82 -3.26 2.17
CA VAL A 112 12.15 -3.69 2.61
C VAL A 112 12.17 -5.00 3.41
N ALA A 113 11.05 -5.42 4.02
CA ALA A 113 11.02 -6.62 4.88
C ALA A 113 10.42 -7.82 4.13
N PHE A 114 9.10 -7.90 4.10
CA PHE A 114 8.36 -8.91 3.33
C PHE A 114 7.09 -8.28 2.78
N SER A 115 6.75 -8.59 1.54
CA SER A 115 5.44 -8.24 0.97
C SER A 115 4.33 -8.70 1.94
N TYR A 116 3.37 -7.82 2.21
CA TYR A 116 2.26 -8.01 3.16
C TYR A 116 2.57 -7.88 4.66
N SER A 117 3.83 -7.73 5.05
CA SER A 117 4.21 -7.54 6.47
C SER A 117 3.73 -6.20 7.05
N GLY A 118 3.60 -5.18 6.20
CA GLY A 118 3.06 -3.88 6.56
C GLY A 118 1.59 -3.93 6.96
N GLU A 119 0.79 -4.80 6.35
CA GLU A 119 -0.62 -5.01 6.68
C GLU A 119 -0.77 -5.56 8.09
N ALA A 120 0.06 -6.55 8.46
CA ALA A 120 0.08 -7.12 9.81
C ALA A 120 0.46 -6.07 10.86
N TYR A 121 1.46 -5.23 10.56
CA TYR A 121 1.83 -4.10 11.41
C TYR A 121 0.72 -3.08 11.56
N PHE A 122 0.14 -2.66 10.44
CA PHE A 122 -0.90 -1.64 10.45
C PHE A 122 -2.14 -2.13 11.20
N TYR A 123 -2.48 -3.42 11.07
CA TYR A 123 -3.51 -4.07 11.89
C TYR A 123 -3.18 -3.98 13.38
N ALA A 124 -1.97 -4.36 13.80
CA ALA A 124 -1.56 -4.31 15.20
C ALA A 124 -1.58 -2.89 15.76
N TRP A 125 -1.10 -1.91 14.96
CA TRP A 125 -1.15 -0.49 15.31
C TRP A 125 -2.59 0.02 15.43
N ALA A 126 -3.46 -0.31 14.47
CA ALA A 126 -4.86 0.11 14.47
C ALA A 126 -5.62 -0.45 15.68
N ARG A 127 -5.39 -1.72 16.03
CA ARG A 127 -5.98 -2.34 17.22
C ARG A 127 -5.57 -1.62 18.52
N ALA A 128 -4.37 -1.08 18.58
CA ALA A 128 -3.86 -0.37 19.77
C ALA A 128 -4.25 1.12 19.83
N ASN A 129 -4.59 1.76 18.72
CA ASN A 129 -4.75 3.22 18.64
C ASN A 129 -6.11 3.70 18.15
N ALA A 130 -6.85 2.89 17.40
CA ALA A 130 -8.17 3.27 16.92
C ALA A 130 -9.24 2.92 17.97
N LYS A 131 -10.12 3.88 18.28
CA LYS A 131 -11.32 3.67 19.11
C LYS A 131 -12.29 2.80 18.30
N MET A 132 -12.21 1.48 18.43
CA MET A 132 -12.81 0.55 17.48
C MET A 132 -14.07 -0.10 18.03
N VAL A 133 -15.19 0.05 17.31
CA VAL A 133 -16.49 -0.56 17.59
C VAL A 133 -16.66 -1.89 16.81
N ALA A 134 -15.77 -2.20 15.86
CA ALA A 134 -15.78 -3.44 15.07
C ALA A 134 -14.36 -3.96 14.76
N ALA A 135 -14.25 -5.25 14.44
CA ALA A 135 -12.97 -5.95 14.26
C ALA A 135 -12.11 -5.38 13.11
N PRO A 136 -10.89 -4.85 13.36
CA PRO A 136 -10.02 -4.20 12.36
C PRO A 136 -9.66 -5.07 11.16
N PHE A 137 -9.64 -6.39 11.37
CA PHE A 137 -9.10 -7.34 10.40
C PHE A 137 -9.91 -7.35 9.10
N GLY A 138 -11.23 -7.34 9.19
CA GLY A 138 -12.11 -7.34 8.02
C GLY A 138 -11.84 -6.16 7.09
N ALA A 139 -11.76 -4.95 7.66
CA ALA A 139 -11.47 -3.74 6.89
C ALA A 139 -10.06 -3.74 6.27
N VAL A 140 -9.01 -4.15 7.00
CA VAL A 140 -7.65 -4.24 6.44
C VAL A 140 -7.60 -5.23 5.28
N LYS A 141 -8.21 -6.40 5.46
CA LYS A 141 -8.32 -7.45 4.44
C LYS A 141 -9.06 -6.95 3.20
N ASP A 142 -10.24 -6.35 3.39
CA ASP A 142 -11.07 -5.85 2.29
C ASP A 142 -10.36 -4.78 1.47
N VAL A 143 -9.68 -3.84 2.13
CA VAL A 143 -8.85 -2.80 1.47
C VAL A 143 -7.69 -3.44 0.71
N GLY A 144 -7.01 -4.42 1.28
CA GLY A 144 -5.93 -5.15 0.60
C GLY A 144 -6.40 -5.86 -0.68
N ILE A 145 -7.52 -6.59 -0.60
CA ILE A 145 -8.13 -7.28 -1.75
C ILE A 145 -8.56 -6.25 -2.82
N LEU A 146 -9.25 -5.17 -2.43
CA LEU A 146 -9.67 -4.13 -3.37
C LEU A 146 -8.50 -3.41 -4.04
N SER A 147 -7.39 -3.19 -3.33
CA SER A 147 -6.17 -2.62 -3.93
C SER A 147 -5.59 -3.54 -5.02
N ALA A 148 -5.60 -4.86 -4.81
CA ALA A 148 -5.17 -5.82 -5.82
C ALA A 148 -6.12 -5.84 -7.03
N ILE A 149 -7.43 -5.90 -6.79
CA ILE A 149 -8.46 -5.87 -7.84
C ILE A 149 -8.39 -4.56 -8.64
N ALA A 150 -8.19 -3.41 -7.99
CA ALA A 150 -8.05 -2.12 -8.67
C ALA A 150 -6.81 -2.08 -9.58
N GLY A 151 -5.68 -2.63 -9.12
CA GLY A 151 -4.48 -2.79 -9.93
C GLY A 151 -4.72 -3.64 -11.18
N ASN A 152 -5.39 -4.78 -11.01
CA ASN A 152 -5.75 -5.68 -12.09
C ASN A 152 -6.76 -5.05 -13.06
N ALA A 153 -7.76 -4.33 -12.55
CA ALA A 153 -8.75 -3.63 -13.36
C ALA A 153 -8.12 -2.54 -14.24
N ILE A 154 -7.21 -1.74 -13.68
CA ILE A 154 -6.46 -0.73 -14.44
C ILE A 154 -5.55 -1.40 -15.49
N THR A 155 -4.92 -2.52 -15.14
CA THR A 155 -4.10 -3.28 -16.09
C THR A 155 -4.92 -3.75 -17.29
N LEU A 156 -6.08 -4.38 -17.04
CA LEU A 156 -6.98 -4.83 -18.10
C LEU A 156 -7.51 -3.67 -18.93
N LEU A 157 -7.83 -2.55 -18.31
CA LEU A 157 -8.23 -1.33 -19.01
C LEU A 157 -7.11 -0.84 -19.95
N MET A 158 -5.87 -0.76 -19.46
CA MET A 158 -4.72 -0.35 -20.26
C MET A 158 -4.45 -1.31 -21.42
N ILE A 159 -4.57 -2.62 -21.20
CA ILE A 159 -4.46 -3.62 -22.28
C ILE A 159 -5.57 -3.39 -23.31
N GLY A 160 -6.81 -3.19 -22.88
CA GLY A 160 -7.95 -2.94 -23.77
C GLY A 160 -7.78 -1.66 -24.61
N LEU A 161 -7.15 -0.63 -24.06
CA LEU A 161 -6.83 0.61 -24.80
C LEU A 161 -5.61 0.45 -25.73
N ALA A 162 -4.60 -0.32 -25.32
CA ALA A 162 -3.35 -0.48 -26.06
C ALA A 162 -3.45 -1.50 -27.20
N LEU A 163 -4.20 -2.59 -27.02
CA LEU A 163 -4.31 -3.68 -27.99
C LEU A 163 -4.78 -3.25 -29.39
N PRO A 164 -5.80 -2.39 -29.56
CA PRO A 164 -6.25 -1.97 -30.89
C PRO A 164 -5.13 -1.34 -31.74
N VAL A 165 -4.23 -0.60 -31.09
CA VAL A 165 -3.12 0.09 -31.73
C VAL A 165 -1.89 -0.82 -31.85
N GLY A 166 -1.63 -1.64 -30.84
CA GLY A 166 -0.43 -2.49 -30.76
C GLY A 166 -0.55 -3.87 -31.39
N ARG A 167 -1.75 -4.34 -31.75
CA ARG A 167 -1.96 -5.73 -32.23
C ARG A 167 -1.12 -6.09 -33.46
N GLU A 168 -0.87 -5.12 -34.33
CA GLU A 168 -0.13 -5.33 -35.59
C GLU A 168 1.39 -5.33 -35.37
N LEU A 169 1.83 -4.84 -34.22
CA LEU A 169 3.23 -4.81 -33.79
C LEU A 169 3.63 -6.06 -32.99
N LEU A 170 2.66 -6.88 -32.57
CA LEU A 170 2.88 -8.07 -31.76
C LEU A 170 2.96 -9.33 -32.62
N THR A 171 3.90 -10.21 -32.32
CA THR A 171 3.92 -11.55 -32.90
C THR A 171 2.74 -12.39 -32.38
N ALA A 172 2.36 -13.45 -33.10
CA ALA A 172 1.31 -14.36 -32.67
C ALA A 172 1.59 -14.96 -31.28
N GLU A 173 2.86 -15.27 -30.99
CA GLU A 173 3.29 -15.76 -29.68
C GLU A 173 3.12 -14.71 -28.57
N GLN A 174 3.50 -13.46 -28.82
CA GLN A 174 3.32 -12.37 -27.86
C GLN A 174 1.83 -12.11 -27.57
N LEU A 175 0.99 -12.18 -28.60
CA LEU A 175 -0.47 -12.09 -28.45
C LEU A 175 -1.02 -13.24 -27.58
N HIS A 176 -0.53 -14.47 -27.73
CA HIS A 176 -0.90 -15.59 -26.86
C HIS A 176 -0.49 -15.35 -25.40
N LEU A 177 0.71 -14.79 -25.15
CA LEU A 177 1.15 -14.43 -23.80
C LEU A 177 0.29 -13.33 -23.17
N VAL A 178 -0.17 -12.36 -23.97
CA VAL A 178 -1.11 -11.32 -23.52
C VAL A 178 -2.45 -11.95 -23.13
N TRP A 179 -3.03 -12.81 -23.98
CA TRP A 179 -4.28 -13.50 -23.66
C TRP A 179 -4.16 -14.42 -22.43
N GLY A 180 -3.06 -15.17 -22.31
CA GLY A 180 -2.79 -15.98 -21.12
C GLY A 180 -2.66 -15.15 -19.85
N SER A 181 -2.03 -13.97 -19.95
CA SER A 181 -1.92 -13.04 -18.82
C SER A 181 -3.28 -12.43 -18.44
N ILE A 182 -4.13 -12.06 -19.40
CA ILE A 182 -5.50 -11.62 -19.14
C ILE A 182 -6.27 -12.74 -18.41
N ALA A 183 -6.15 -13.98 -18.87
CA ALA A 183 -6.81 -15.12 -18.24
C ALA A 183 -6.38 -15.30 -16.77
N ILE A 184 -5.08 -15.20 -16.48
CA ILE A 184 -4.57 -15.31 -15.10
C ILE A 184 -5.03 -14.12 -14.23
N VAL A 185 -4.99 -12.90 -14.75
CA VAL A 185 -5.47 -11.71 -14.03
C VAL A 185 -6.96 -11.84 -13.70
N MET A 186 -7.76 -12.32 -14.64
CA MET A 186 -9.18 -12.61 -14.42
C MET A 186 -9.37 -13.74 -13.42
N ALA A 187 -8.63 -14.85 -13.55
CA ALA A 187 -8.72 -16.00 -12.64
C ALA A 187 -8.35 -15.66 -11.19
N THR A 188 -7.38 -14.76 -10.99
CA THR A 188 -6.96 -14.30 -9.66
C THR A 188 -7.90 -13.26 -9.04
N SER A 189 -8.71 -12.56 -9.86
CA SER A 189 -9.60 -11.48 -9.39
C SER A 189 -11.07 -11.89 -9.27
N LEU A 190 -11.57 -12.68 -10.23
CA LEU A 190 -12.98 -13.09 -10.33
C LEU A 190 -13.51 -13.81 -9.09
N PRO A 191 -12.79 -14.76 -8.45
CA PRO A 191 -13.31 -15.45 -7.27
C PRO A 191 -13.72 -14.47 -6.16
N PHE A 192 -12.95 -13.42 -5.92
CA PHE A 192 -13.27 -12.40 -4.91
C PHE A 192 -14.51 -11.57 -5.28
N LEU A 193 -14.77 -11.37 -6.58
CA LEU A 193 -15.95 -10.65 -7.07
C LEU A 193 -17.21 -11.54 -7.04
N ILE A 194 -17.09 -12.80 -7.48
CA ILE A 194 -18.17 -13.80 -7.50
C ILE A 194 -18.63 -14.11 -6.07
N PHE A 195 -17.68 -14.35 -5.16
CA PHE A 195 -17.96 -14.65 -3.75
C PHE A 195 -17.94 -13.39 -2.87
N SER A 196 -18.16 -12.21 -3.45
CA SER A 196 -18.05 -10.91 -2.76
C SER A 196 -18.88 -10.83 -1.48
N ARG A 197 -20.09 -11.40 -1.45
CA ARG A 197 -20.95 -11.43 -0.26
C ARG A 197 -20.38 -12.23 0.92
N ARG A 198 -19.49 -13.18 0.68
CA ARG A 198 -18.85 -14.03 1.71
C ARG A 198 -17.45 -13.53 2.05
N VAL A 199 -16.75 -12.97 1.07
CA VAL A 199 -15.37 -12.49 1.23
C VAL A 199 -15.35 -11.15 1.93
N PHE A 200 -16.12 -10.16 1.47
CA PHE A 200 -16.03 -8.80 1.99
C PHE A 200 -16.88 -8.61 3.26
N SER A 201 -16.34 -7.84 4.20
CA SER A 201 -16.98 -7.49 5.46
C SER A 201 -17.67 -6.12 5.44
N LEU A 202 -17.22 -5.21 4.57
CA LEU A 202 -17.78 -3.86 4.42
C LEU A 202 -19.00 -3.84 3.48
N ASP A 203 -19.85 -2.83 3.65
CA ASP A 203 -20.99 -2.62 2.76
C ASP A 203 -20.55 -2.23 1.33
N ARG A 204 -21.41 -2.52 0.36
CA ARG A 204 -21.09 -2.33 -1.07
C ARG A 204 -20.74 -0.89 -1.44
N LYS A 205 -21.37 0.10 -0.79
CA LYS A 205 -21.12 1.53 -1.08
C LYS A 205 -19.72 1.91 -0.61
N THR A 206 -19.33 1.45 0.57
CA THR A 206 -17.98 1.64 1.11
C THR A 206 -16.93 0.92 0.26
N LEU A 207 -17.16 -0.33 -0.15
CA LEU A 207 -16.25 -1.07 -1.03
C LEU A 207 -16.02 -0.34 -2.37
N TRP A 208 -17.09 0.15 -3.00
CA TRP A 208 -16.97 0.89 -4.25
C TRP A 208 -16.18 2.19 -4.10
N TRP A 209 -16.41 2.92 -3.01
CA TRP A 209 -15.65 4.13 -2.73
C TRP A 209 -14.16 3.82 -2.50
N ILE A 210 -13.82 2.77 -1.74
CA ILE A 210 -12.42 2.32 -1.55
C ILE A 210 -11.78 1.96 -2.90
N PHE A 211 -12.49 1.21 -3.73
CA PHE A 211 -12.04 0.83 -5.07
C PHE A 211 -11.72 2.06 -5.93
N MET A 212 -12.61 3.07 -5.94
CA MET A 212 -12.38 4.33 -6.66
C MET A 212 -11.15 5.10 -6.13
N VAL A 213 -10.94 5.15 -4.81
CA VAL A 213 -9.74 5.76 -4.23
C VAL A 213 -8.48 5.05 -4.71
N HIS A 214 -8.48 3.72 -4.77
CA HIS A 214 -7.35 2.97 -5.34
C HIS A 214 -7.13 3.25 -6.82
N CYS A 215 -8.19 3.35 -7.62
CA CYS A 215 -8.09 3.70 -9.03
C CYS A 215 -7.48 5.10 -9.23
N VAL A 216 -7.99 6.11 -8.52
CA VAL A 216 -7.46 7.48 -8.57
C VAL A 216 -5.99 7.50 -8.13
N ARG A 217 -5.65 6.79 -7.05
CA ARG A 217 -4.28 6.67 -6.56
C ARG A 217 -3.34 6.08 -7.63
N LEU A 218 -3.77 5.03 -8.33
CA LEU A 218 -2.96 4.37 -9.37
C LEU A 218 -2.75 5.27 -10.59
N ILE A 219 -3.78 6.01 -11.02
CA ILE A 219 -3.67 7.00 -12.09
C ILE A 219 -2.73 8.13 -11.66
N ALA A 220 -2.94 8.71 -10.48
CA ALA A 220 -2.10 9.76 -9.93
C ALA A 220 -0.63 9.31 -9.81
N ASN A 221 -0.38 8.08 -9.35
CA ASN A 221 0.97 7.52 -9.28
C ASN A 221 1.63 7.46 -10.67
N SER A 222 0.89 7.06 -11.70
CA SER A 222 1.40 6.99 -13.08
C SER A 222 1.74 8.37 -13.63
N LEU A 223 0.89 9.37 -13.37
CA LEU A 223 1.15 10.76 -13.72
C LEU A 223 2.39 11.30 -13.00
N LEU A 224 2.53 11.01 -11.70
CA LEU A 224 3.67 11.45 -10.90
C LEU A 224 4.98 10.78 -11.35
N VAL A 225 4.97 9.50 -11.73
CA VAL A 225 6.14 8.85 -12.35
C VAL A 225 6.52 9.57 -13.64
N ALA A 226 5.54 9.82 -14.52
CA ALA A 226 5.82 10.48 -15.79
C ALA A 226 6.37 11.91 -15.61
N LEU A 227 5.84 12.67 -14.65
CA LEU A 227 6.34 13.99 -14.30
C LEU A 227 7.75 13.93 -13.68
N ALA A 228 8.02 12.96 -12.79
CA ALA A 228 9.34 12.80 -12.19
C ALA A 228 10.38 12.51 -13.27
N TRP A 229 10.06 11.64 -14.22
CA TRP A 229 10.96 11.33 -15.33
C TRP A 229 11.10 12.48 -16.32
N HIS A 230 10.04 13.24 -16.59
CA HIS A 230 10.14 14.46 -17.39
C HIS A 230 11.07 15.52 -16.76
N TYR A 231 11.00 15.73 -15.44
CA TYR A 231 11.90 16.67 -14.76
C TYR A 231 13.32 16.13 -14.58
N GLY A 232 13.51 14.80 -14.58
CA GLY A 232 14.84 14.17 -14.61
C GLY A 232 15.47 14.17 -16.00
N MET A 233 14.65 14.07 -17.05
CA MET A 233 15.03 13.99 -18.47
C MET A 233 14.08 14.85 -19.32
N PRO A 234 14.33 16.17 -19.37
CA PRO A 234 13.48 17.09 -20.11
C PRO A 234 13.61 16.94 -21.64
N SER A 235 14.63 16.23 -22.12
CA SER A 235 14.82 15.86 -23.53
C SER A 235 13.66 15.03 -24.09
N VAL A 236 12.94 14.31 -23.22
CA VAL A 236 11.83 13.43 -23.60
C VAL A 236 10.49 14.07 -23.24
N SER A 237 9.54 14.00 -24.19
CA SER A 237 8.21 14.60 -24.02
C SER A 237 7.41 13.93 -22.90
N LEU A 238 6.56 14.71 -22.23
CA LEU A 238 5.69 14.19 -21.16
C LEU A 238 4.75 13.07 -21.66
N GLY A 239 4.26 13.17 -22.90
CA GLY A 239 3.42 12.14 -23.50
C GLY A 239 4.11 10.79 -23.61
N MET A 240 5.41 10.80 -23.95
CA MET A 240 6.22 9.59 -24.00
C MET A 240 6.43 8.97 -22.61
N TRP A 241 6.64 9.79 -21.58
CA TRP A 241 6.72 9.30 -20.21
C TRP A 241 5.42 8.74 -19.66
N LEU A 242 4.28 9.33 -20.05
CA LEU A 242 2.95 8.78 -19.74
C LEU A 242 2.76 7.41 -20.41
N PHE A 243 3.16 7.28 -21.67
CA PHE A 243 3.13 6.02 -22.40
C PHE A 243 4.00 4.96 -21.70
N LEU A 244 5.25 5.28 -21.35
CA LEU A 244 6.14 4.37 -20.62
C LEU A 244 5.62 4.03 -19.23
N SER A 245 5.00 4.96 -18.52
CA SER A 245 4.39 4.71 -17.21
C SER A 245 3.22 3.73 -17.33
N ALA A 246 2.38 3.88 -18.36
CA ALA A 246 1.30 2.96 -18.67
C ALA A 246 1.83 1.57 -19.09
N ALA A 247 2.88 1.53 -19.92
CA ALA A 247 3.56 0.30 -20.31
C ALA A 247 4.16 -0.42 -19.09
N ARG A 248 4.80 0.31 -18.17
CA ARG A 248 5.34 -0.23 -16.91
C ARG A 248 4.24 -0.81 -16.04
N LEU A 249 3.11 -0.12 -15.89
CA LEU A 249 1.95 -0.66 -15.17
C LEU A 249 1.48 -1.97 -15.79
N LEU A 250 1.32 -2.00 -17.10
CA LEU A 250 0.90 -3.17 -17.85
C LEU A 250 1.87 -4.33 -17.62
N VAL A 251 3.16 -4.14 -17.89
CA VAL A 251 4.20 -5.19 -17.78
C VAL A 251 4.35 -5.69 -16.34
N SER A 252 4.28 -4.82 -15.33
CA SER A 252 4.41 -5.19 -13.91
C SER A 252 3.34 -6.19 -13.45
N ARG A 253 2.22 -6.29 -14.17
CA ARG A 253 1.04 -7.09 -13.81
C ARG A 253 0.79 -8.27 -14.75
N LEU A 254 1.58 -8.43 -15.82
CA LEU A 254 1.52 -9.60 -16.69
C LEU A 254 2.36 -10.74 -16.10
N PRO A 255 1.77 -11.79 -15.52
CA PRO A 255 2.52 -12.83 -14.82
C PRO A 255 3.42 -13.65 -15.75
N LEU A 256 2.99 -13.84 -17.00
CA LEU A 256 3.66 -14.72 -17.97
C LEU A 256 4.73 -14.02 -18.80
N VAL A 257 4.90 -12.71 -18.64
CA VAL A 257 5.91 -11.96 -19.39
C VAL A 257 7.27 -12.12 -18.69
N PRO A 258 8.24 -12.81 -19.31
CA PRO A 258 9.57 -13.00 -18.76
C PRO A 258 10.38 -11.71 -18.83
N ASN A 259 11.29 -11.51 -17.87
CA ASN A 259 12.22 -10.38 -17.81
C ASN A 259 11.53 -9.01 -18.02
N LYS A 260 10.55 -8.71 -17.16
CA LYS A 260 9.74 -7.48 -17.17
C LYS A 260 10.59 -6.20 -17.28
N ASP A 261 11.73 -6.17 -16.60
CA ASP A 261 12.65 -5.04 -16.60
C ASP A 261 13.42 -4.91 -17.93
N LEU A 262 13.73 -6.02 -18.60
CA LEU A 262 14.35 -6.02 -19.95
C LEU A 262 13.37 -5.56 -21.01
N LEU A 263 12.10 -5.92 -20.93
CA LEU A 263 11.10 -5.42 -21.88
C LEU A 263 10.90 -3.92 -21.73
N PHE A 264 10.88 -3.41 -20.49
CA PHE A 264 10.85 -1.98 -20.24
C PHE A 264 12.12 -1.28 -20.75
N ALA A 265 13.30 -1.86 -20.51
CA ALA A 265 14.56 -1.38 -21.07
C ALA A 265 14.54 -1.36 -22.60
N ASN A 266 14.05 -2.42 -23.26
CA ASN A 266 13.92 -2.48 -24.72
C ASN A 266 12.98 -1.41 -25.27
N PHE A 267 11.83 -1.15 -24.63
CA PHE A 267 10.94 -0.05 -25.03
C PHE A 267 11.62 1.32 -24.87
N ALA A 268 12.39 1.51 -23.80
CA ALA A 268 13.15 2.73 -23.60
C ALA A 268 14.28 2.90 -24.62
N ILE A 269 15.06 1.85 -24.91
CA ILE A 269 16.12 1.87 -25.92
C ILE A 269 15.54 2.22 -27.30
N LEU A 270 14.45 1.55 -27.68
CA LEU A 270 13.88 1.64 -29.02
C LEU A 270 13.17 2.98 -29.26
N LEU A 271 12.65 3.62 -28.21
CA LEU A 271 11.85 4.84 -28.33
C LEU A 271 12.57 6.11 -27.86
N ILE A 272 13.56 6.01 -26.96
CA ILE A 272 14.30 7.16 -26.40
C ILE A 272 15.75 7.19 -26.89
N GLY A 273 16.38 6.04 -27.14
CA GLY A 273 17.79 5.96 -27.54
C GLY A 273 18.78 6.32 -26.42
N GLN A 274 18.32 6.56 -25.19
CA GLN A 274 19.14 6.94 -24.02
C GLN A 274 19.08 5.86 -22.93
N ASP A 275 19.68 4.69 -23.18
CA ASP A 275 19.71 3.57 -22.23
C ASP A 275 20.34 3.97 -20.88
N GLN A 276 21.53 4.57 -20.97
CA GLN A 276 22.36 4.84 -19.81
C GLN A 276 21.72 5.91 -18.90
N GLU A 277 21.24 7.01 -19.47
CA GLU A 277 20.59 8.06 -18.68
C GLU A 277 19.36 7.49 -17.95
N LEU A 278 18.50 6.72 -18.64
CA LEU A 278 17.29 6.15 -18.03
C LEU A 278 17.62 5.19 -16.89
N SER A 279 18.59 4.29 -17.12
CA SER A 279 19.07 3.37 -16.09
C SER A 279 19.61 4.13 -14.88
N GLU A 280 20.37 5.21 -15.09
CA GLU A 280 20.89 6.06 -14.03
C GLU A 280 19.77 6.79 -13.26
N LEU A 281 18.74 7.29 -13.94
CA LEU A 281 17.60 7.94 -13.28
C LEU A 281 16.75 6.94 -12.47
N ILE A 282 16.54 5.73 -12.99
CA ILE A 282 15.87 4.65 -12.27
C ILE A 282 16.69 4.26 -11.03
N ALA A 283 18.02 4.11 -11.18
CA ALA A 283 18.91 3.83 -10.07
C ALA A 283 18.89 4.95 -9.02
N PHE A 284 18.90 6.22 -9.45
CA PHE A 284 18.81 7.39 -8.57
C PHE A 284 17.47 7.41 -7.81
N THR A 285 16.34 7.22 -8.49
CA THR A 285 15.02 7.20 -7.83
C THR A 285 14.89 6.06 -6.81
N ALA A 286 15.47 4.89 -7.10
CA ALA A 286 15.53 3.77 -6.17
C ALA A 286 16.43 4.10 -4.95
N ALA A 287 17.63 4.65 -5.17
CA ALA A 287 18.55 5.04 -4.11
C ALA A 287 17.98 6.17 -3.23
N LEU A 288 17.30 7.15 -3.83
CA LEU A 288 16.63 8.22 -3.10
C LEU A 288 15.45 7.70 -2.26
N THR A 289 14.68 6.74 -2.80
CA THR A 289 13.61 6.05 -2.04
C THR A 289 14.18 5.32 -0.84
N LEU A 290 15.28 4.59 -1.03
CA LEU A 290 16.00 3.90 0.03
C LEU A 290 16.50 4.89 1.10
N LEU A 291 17.11 6.01 0.69
CA LEU A 291 17.55 7.07 1.60
C LEU A 291 16.38 7.61 2.44
N VAL A 292 15.23 7.88 1.81
CA VAL A 292 14.02 8.34 2.51
C VAL A 292 13.55 7.30 3.53
N HIS A 293 13.59 6.01 3.19
CA HIS A 293 13.26 4.94 4.16
C HIS A 293 14.17 4.94 5.38
N VAL A 294 15.48 5.06 5.16
CA VAL A 294 16.48 5.13 6.23
C VAL A 294 16.21 6.32 7.14
N VAL A 295 16.03 7.52 6.56
CA VAL A 295 15.75 8.75 7.31
C VAL A 295 14.46 8.63 8.12
N LEU A 296 13.38 8.10 7.53
CA LEU A 296 12.10 7.95 8.21
C LEU A 296 12.17 6.91 9.33
N ILE A 297 12.81 5.76 9.11
CA ILE A 297 12.98 4.74 10.15
C ILE A 297 13.85 5.27 11.29
N ALA A 298 14.97 5.94 11.00
CA ALA A 298 15.81 6.56 12.00
C ALA A 298 15.03 7.61 12.82
N GLY A 299 14.28 8.50 12.15
CA GLY A 299 13.42 9.48 12.81
C GLY A 299 12.34 8.85 13.68
N PHE A 300 11.71 7.76 13.22
CA PHE A 300 10.76 7.00 14.03
C PHE A 300 11.41 6.31 15.24
N GLY A 301 12.64 5.82 15.10
CA GLY A 301 13.42 5.25 16.20
C GLY A 301 13.76 6.30 17.28
N VAL A 302 14.27 7.46 16.86
CA VAL A 302 14.61 8.57 17.76
C VAL A 302 13.37 9.06 18.52
N THR A 303 12.26 9.30 17.83
CA THR A 303 11.02 9.74 18.48
C THR A 303 10.46 8.73 19.49
N ALA A 304 10.62 7.42 19.21
CA ALA A 304 10.23 6.37 20.15
C ALA A 304 11.13 6.36 21.40
N LEU A 305 12.45 6.53 21.22
CA LEU A 305 13.41 6.60 22.34
C LEU A 305 13.15 7.81 23.23
N VAL A 306 12.94 9.00 22.64
CA VAL A 306 12.63 10.23 23.39
C VAL A 306 11.35 10.09 24.20
N ARG A 307 10.31 9.46 23.65
CA ARG A 307 9.06 9.21 24.40
C ARG A 307 9.26 8.26 25.58
N LYS A 308 10.12 7.25 25.44
CA LYS A 308 10.43 6.30 26.50
C LYS A 308 11.24 6.92 27.63
N VAL A 309 12.10 7.89 27.32
CA VAL A 309 12.89 8.64 28.33
C VAL A 309 12.04 9.66 29.10
N ARG A 310 10.99 10.20 28.48
CA ARG A 310 10.08 11.17 29.10
C ARG A 310 8.94 10.56 29.91
N ALA A 311 8.73 9.25 29.84
CA ALA A 311 7.66 8.51 30.51
C ALA A 311 8.21 7.76 31.73
#